data_AF-A0A955DRS5-F1
#
_entry.id   AF-A0A955DRS5-F1
#
_cell.length_a   1.000
_cell.length_b   1.000
_cell.length_c   1.000
_cell.angle_alpha   90.00
_cell.angle_beta   90.00
_cell.angle_gamma   90.00
#
_symmetry.space_group_name_H-M   'P 1'
#
loop_
_entity.id
_entity.type
_entity.pdbx_description
1 polymer ?
#
loop_
_entity_poly.entity_id
_entity_poly.type
_entity_poly.pdbx_seq_one_letter_code
_entity_poly.pdbx_strand_id
1 'polypeptide(L)'
;MSPVQDPRFGGGSRLSVLDASRAAAEAEHARQRKITTVMLIVSLALFPVLAFSFATPELGAMAILLLLVISLVLRVVFGVIGAFILSATVVGGMGYLGEAVFKLTAIYAVTTVTGGLMSDFGFLANIINLIVFIGLVQWLFDLEGGEAWIFAVITGILGGAGAIIAGLIYASL
;
A
#
# COMPACT_ATOMS: atom_id res chain seq x y z
N MET A 1 -6.02 12.19 -63.73
CA MET A 1 -7.03 11.41 -63.00
C MET A 1 -6.53 11.26 -61.57
N SER A 2 -7.08 12.03 -60.62
CA SER A 2 -6.70 11.91 -59.21
C SER A 2 -7.38 10.70 -58.59
N PRO A 3 -6.68 9.87 -57.80
CA PRO A 3 -7.29 8.77 -57.09
C PRO A 3 -8.25 9.33 -56.03
N VAL A 4 -9.51 8.92 -56.12
CA VAL A 4 -10.54 9.18 -55.12
C VAL A 4 -10.19 8.34 -53.89
N GLN A 5 -9.68 8.98 -52.84
CA GLN A 5 -9.55 8.36 -51.52
C GLN A 5 -10.97 8.11 -50.98
N ASP A 6 -11.39 6.86 -50.97
CA ASP A 6 -12.67 6.45 -50.41
C ASP A 6 -12.62 6.57 -48.86
N PRO A 7 -13.40 7.49 -48.25
CA PRO A 7 -13.38 7.72 -46.81
C PRO A 7 -13.90 6.53 -45.98
N ARG A 8 -14.41 5.46 -46.62
CA ARG A 8 -14.96 4.28 -45.94
C ARG A 8 -13.90 3.34 -45.37
N PHE A 9 -12.63 3.46 -45.77
CA PHE A 9 -11.55 2.58 -45.29
C PHE A 9 -10.69 3.15 -44.14
N GLY A 10 -11.05 4.31 -43.59
CA GLY A 10 -10.37 4.92 -42.44
C GLY A 10 -10.66 4.26 -41.07
N GLY A 11 -11.51 3.23 -41.01
CA GLY A 11 -11.93 2.57 -39.77
C GLY A 11 -10.90 1.62 -39.14
N GLY A 12 -9.92 1.13 -39.92
CA GLY A 12 -8.91 0.19 -39.44
C GLY A 12 -7.89 0.79 -38.47
N SER A 13 -7.57 2.08 -38.60
CA SER A 13 -6.54 2.72 -37.75
C SER A 13 -7.04 3.04 -36.34
N ARG A 14 -8.34 3.29 -36.16
CA ARG A 14 -8.92 3.57 -34.84
C ARG A 14 -9.05 2.30 -34.00
N LEU A 15 -9.42 1.18 -34.60
CA LEU A 15 -9.44 -0.11 -33.92
C LEU A 15 -8.04 -0.55 -33.49
N SER A 16 -7.03 -0.43 -34.36
CA SER A 16 -5.65 -0.78 -34.00
C SER A 16 -5.07 0.11 -32.89
N VAL A 17 -5.45 1.38 -32.82
CA VAL A 17 -5.03 2.29 -31.74
C VAL A 17 -5.71 1.95 -30.41
N LEU A 18 -6.99 1.58 -30.44
CA LEU A 18 -7.73 1.14 -29.25
C LEU A 18 -7.24 -0.21 -28.72
N ASP A 19 -6.87 -1.13 -29.61
CA ASP A 19 -6.30 -2.42 -29.21
C ASP A 19 -4.88 -2.24 -28.63
N ALA A 20 -4.08 -1.34 -29.23
CA ALA A 20 -2.76 -0.98 -28.70
C ALA A 20 -2.87 -0.27 -27.33
N SER A 21 -3.85 0.62 -27.13
CA SER A 21 -4.04 1.30 -25.84
C SER A 21 -4.54 0.35 -24.75
N ARG A 22 -5.40 -0.61 -25.09
CA ARG A 22 -5.83 -1.68 -24.17
C ARG A 22 -4.66 -2.58 -23.79
N ALA A 23 -3.88 -3.04 -24.76
CA ALA A 23 -2.70 -3.85 -24.50
C ALA A 23 -1.66 -3.12 -23.62
N ALA A 24 -1.48 -1.81 -23.82
CA ALA A 24 -0.62 -0.99 -22.99
C ALA A 24 -1.16 -0.85 -21.54
N ALA A 25 -2.46 -0.64 -21.37
CA ALA A 25 -3.09 -0.57 -20.05
C ALA A 25 -2.99 -1.91 -19.29
N GLU A 26 -3.26 -3.04 -19.96
CA GLU A 26 -3.12 -4.38 -19.38
C GLU A 26 -1.67 -4.67 -18.97
N ALA A 27 -0.69 -4.27 -19.79
CA ALA A 27 0.72 -4.43 -19.48
C ALA A 27 1.15 -3.62 -18.25
N GLU A 28 0.66 -2.38 -18.09
CA GLU A 28 0.98 -1.55 -16.92
C GLU A 28 0.32 -2.09 -15.65
N HIS A 29 -0.94 -2.55 -15.71
CA HIS A 29 -1.59 -3.21 -14.58
C HIS A 29 -0.84 -4.49 -14.16
N ALA A 30 -0.40 -5.30 -15.12
CA ALA A 30 0.40 -6.50 -14.85
C ALA A 30 1.76 -6.14 -14.20
N ARG A 31 2.39 -5.07 -14.69
CA ARG A 31 3.65 -4.54 -14.13
C ARG A 31 3.48 -4.06 -12.69
N GLN A 32 2.47 -3.25 -12.41
CA GLN A 32 2.19 -2.76 -11.05
C GLN A 32 1.91 -3.91 -10.08
N ARG A 33 1.14 -4.92 -10.51
CA ARG A 33 0.89 -6.12 -9.70
C ARG A 33 2.17 -6.88 -9.39
N LYS A 34 3.05 -7.04 -10.37
CA LYS A 34 4.35 -7.69 -10.20
C LYS A 34 5.23 -6.92 -9.21
N ILE A 35 5.30 -5.58 -9.33
CA ILE A 35 6.07 -4.75 -8.40
C ILE A 35 5.52 -4.85 -6.98
N THR A 36 4.20 -4.73 -6.81
CA THR A 36 3.53 -4.87 -5.50
C THR A 36 3.82 -6.25 -4.88
N THR A 37 3.81 -7.31 -5.70
CA THR A 37 4.12 -8.67 -5.26
C THR A 37 5.58 -8.80 -4.82
N VAL A 38 6.52 -8.26 -5.59
CA VAL A 38 7.96 -8.28 -5.25
C VAL A 38 8.20 -7.49 -3.97
N MET A 39 7.60 -6.31 -3.83
CA MET A 39 7.67 -5.52 -2.59
C MET A 39 7.19 -6.31 -1.39
N LEU A 40 6.02 -6.95 -1.49
CA LEU A 40 5.47 -7.76 -0.41
C LEU A 40 6.40 -8.92 -0.04
N ILE A 41 6.88 -9.69 -1.03
CA ILE A 41 7.78 -10.83 -0.79
C ILE A 41 9.07 -10.37 -0.12
N VAL A 42 9.70 -9.31 -0.63
CA VAL A 42 10.95 -8.78 -0.06
C VAL A 42 10.73 -8.29 1.37
N SER A 43 9.65 -7.55 1.64
CA SER A 43 9.35 -7.10 2.99
C SER A 43 9.08 -8.25 3.95
N LEU A 44 8.27 -9.25 3.55
CA LEU A 44 8.00 -10.41 4.39
C LEU A 44 9.26 -11.25 4.63
N ALA A 45 10.18 -11.34 3.67
CA ALA A 45 11.47 -12.01 3.86
C ALA A 45 12.35 -11.30 4.90
N LEU A 46 12.13 -10.01 5.16
CA LEU A 46 12.85 -9.22 6.17
C LEU A 46 12.19 -9.26 7.56
N PHE A 47 10.97 -9.80 7.70
CA PHE A 47 10.30 -9.91 9.00
C PHE A 47 11.07 -10.78 10.00
N PRO A 48 11.63 -11.95 9.62
CA PRO A 48 12.47 -12.72 10.53
C PRO A 48 13.69 -11.93 11.00
N VAL A 49 14.35 -11.17 10.11
CA VAL A 49 15.51 -10.35 10.46
C VAL A 49 15.14 -9.33 11.54
N LEU A 50 13.99 -8.66 11.39
CA LEU A 50 13.44 -7.75 12.39
C LEU A 50 13.05 -8.46 13.69
N ALA A 51 12.41 -9.62 13.59
CA ALA A 51 12.00 -10.38 14.77
C ALA A 51 13.20 -10.81 15.62
N PHE A 52 14.31 -11.19 14.98
CA PHE A 52 15.57 -11.48 15.68
C PHE A 52 16.25 -10.23 16.22
N SER A 53 16.18 -9.08 15.54
CA SER A 53 16.80 -7.84 16.02
C SER A 53 16.11 -7.27 17.26
N PHE A 54 14.82 -7.52 17.44
CA PHE A 54 14.05 -7.06 18.60
C PHE A 54 13.87 -8.13 19.70
N ALA A 55 14.35 -9.37 19.48
CA ALA A 55 14.19 -10.46 20.44
C ALA A 55 14.84 -10.13 21.79
N THR A 56 14.06 -10.23 22.87
CA THR A 56 14.54 -10.08 24.24
C THR A 56 14.54 -11.44 24.96
N PRO A 57 15.22 -11.58 26.11
CA PRO A 57 15.14 -12.80 26.91
C PRO A 57 13.71 -13.15 27.34
N GLU A 58 12.83 -12.16 27.54
CA GLU A 58 11.42 -12.42 27.88
C GLU A 58 10.55 -12.72 26.64
N LEU A 59 10.86 -12.12 25.50
CA LEU A 59 10.13 -12.27 24.25
C LEU A 59 11.04 -12.85 23.16
N GLY A 60 10.99 -14.17 23.00
CA GLY A 60 11.71 -14.85 21.93
C GLY A 60 11.27 -14.38 20.54
N ALA A 61 12.14 -14.56 19.54
CA ALA A 61 11.91 -14.10 18.16
C ALA A 61 10.58 -14.57 17.55
N MET A 62 10.11 -15.78 17.92
CA MET A 62 8.80 -16.28 17.46
C MET A 62 7.61 -15.46 17.98
N ALA A 63 7.66 -15.00 19.23
CA ALA A 63 6.61 -14.15 19.79
C ALA A 63 6.58 -12.79 19.08
N ILE A 64 7.75 -12.21 18.80
CA ILE A 64 7.85 -10.93 18.08
C ILE A 64 7.38 -11.09 16.63
N LEU A 65 7.76 -12.17 15.95
CA LEU A 65 7.29 -12.45 14.61
C LEU A 65 5.76 -12.54 14.56
N LEU A 66 5.15 -13.22 15.53
CA LEU A 66 3.70 -13.29 15.65
C LEU A 66 3.07 -11.90 15.87
N LEU A 67 3.65 -11.09 16.75
CA LEU A 67 3.19 -9.72 16.99
C LEU A 67 3.32 -8.84 15.73
N LEU A 68 4.39 -8.99 14.95
CA LEU A 68 4.58 -8.29 13.68
C LEU A 68 3.50 -8.67 12.66
N VAL A 69 3.18 -9.97 12.56
CA VAL A 69 2.11 -10.45 11.66
C VAL A 69 0.74 -9.93 12.09
N ILE A 70 0.41 -10.02 13.39
CA ILE A 70 -0.85 -9.48 13.93
C ILE A 70 -0.94 -7.98 13.67
N SER A 71 0.13 -7.24 13.95
CA SER A 71 0.22 -5.81 13.69
C SER A 71 0.01 -5.47 12.21
N LEU A 72 0.62 -6.24 11.30
CA LEU A 72 0.41 -6.07 9.85
C LEU A 72 -1.06 -6.28 9.47
N VAL A 73 -1.70 -7.35 9.95
CA VAL A 73 -3.11 -7.63 9.67
C VAL A 73 -4.00 -6.49 10.17
N LEU A 74 -3.80 -6.02 11.40
CA LEU A 74 -4.56 -4.90 11.97
C LEU A 74 -4.38 -3.61 11.16
N ARG A 75 -3.14 -3.30 10.76
CA ARG A 75 -2.83 -2.14 9.92
C ARG A 75 -3.55 -2.22 8.58
N VAL A 76 -3.59 -3.39 7.94
CA VAL A 76 -4.33 -3.58 6.69
C VAL A 76 -5.83 -3.38 6.91
N VAL A 77 -6.41 -3.92 7.99
CA VAL A 77 -7.83 -3.71 8.32
C VAL A 77 -8.13 -2.22 8.51
N PHE A 78 -7.32 -1.50 9.29
CA PHE A 78 -7.49 -0.05 9.47
C PHE A 78 -7.25 0.72 8.17
N GLY A 79 -6.34 0.28 7.31
CA GLY A 79 -6.12 0.83 5.97
C GLY A 79 -7.34 0.68 5.07
N VAL A 80 -7.98 -0.49 5.08
CA VAL A 80 -9.22 -0.75 4.34
C VAL A 80 -10.35 0.14 4.85
N ILE A 81 -10.51 0.26 6.18
CA ILE A 81 -11.50 1.18 6.77
C ILE A 81 -11.20 2.63 6.36
N GLY A 82 -9.94 3.03 6.40
CA GLY A 82 -9.50 4.35 5.94
C GLY A 82 -9.80 4.59 4.46
N ALA A 83 -9.69 3.56 3.63
CA ALA A 83 -9.98 3.62 2.21
C ALA A 83 -11.48 3.83 1.96
N PHE A 84 -12.32 3.12 2.73
CA PHE A 84 -13.76 3.35 2.72
C PHE A 84 -14.12 4.79 3.15
N ILE A 85 -13.50 5.29 4.23
CA ILE A 85 -13.72 6.67 4.68
C ILE A 85 -13.29 7.68 3.61
N LEU A 86 -12.11 7.50 3.00
CA LEU A 86 -11.63 8.38 1.93
C LEU A 86 -12.55 8.35 0.71
N SER A 87 -13.03 7.18 0.30
CA SER A 87 -13.95 7.06 -0.84
C SER A 87 -15.31 7.75 -0.60
N ALA A 88 -15.68 7.95 0.67
CA ALA A 88 -16.89 8.70 1.03
C ALA A 88 -16.67 10.22 1.01
N THR A 89 -15.41 10.69 1.11
CA THR A 89 -15.07 12.12 1.22
C THR A 89 -14.41 12.68 -0.03
N VAL A 90 -13.87 11.83 -0.90
CA VAL A 90 -13.10 12.20 -2.09
C VAL A 90 -13.61 11.44 -3.30
N VAL A 91 -13.59 12.08 -4.47
CA VAL A 91 -14.09 11.51 -5.74
C VAL A 91 -13.16 10.42 -6.30
N GLY A 92 -11.90 10.36 -5.83
CA GLY A 92 -10.93 9.33 -6.19
C GLY A 92 -11.33 7.93 -5.69
N GLY A 93 -11.42 6.97 -6.60
CA GLY A 93 -11.72 5.58 -6.27
C GLY A 93 -10.46 4.75 -6.02
N MET A 94 -10.39 4.03 -4.90
CA MET A 94 -9.26 3.12 -4.57
C MET A 94 -9.27 1.78 -5.35
N GLY A 95 -10.13 1.64 -6.36
CA GLY A 95 -10.27 0.42 -7.16
C GLY A 95 -11.02 -0.71 -6.43
N TYR A 96 -10.75 -1.95 -6.84
CA TYR A 96 -11.40 -3.14 -6.27
C TYR A 96 -10.84 -3.49 -4.89
N LEU A 97 -11.70 -3.88 -3.95
CA LEU A 97 -11.33 -4.23 -2.56
C LEU A 97 -10.16 -5.22 -2.48
N GLY A 98 -10.18 -6.29 -3.30
CA GLY A 98 -9.13 -7.30 -3.28
C GLY A 98 -7.76 -6.75 -3.71
N GLU A 99 -7.73 -5.84 -4.68
CA GLU A 99 -6.50 -5.18 -5.13
C GLU A 99 -6.02 -4.16 -4.09
N ALA A 100 -6.94 -3.40 -3.51
CA ALA A 100 -6.64 -2.45 -2.45
C ALA A 100 -6.03 -3.14 -1.21
N VAL A 101 -6.62 -4.26 -0.77
CA VAL A 101 -6.08 -5.07 0.33
C VAL A 101 -4.66 -5.54 0.02
N PHE A 102 -4.41 -6.03 -1.21
CA PHE A 102 -3.08 -6.50 -1.60
C PHE A 102 -2.04 -5.38 -1.62
N LYS A 103 -2.37 -4.23 -2.23
CA LYS A 103 -1.52 -3.03 -2.25
C LYS A 103 -1.24 -2.52 -0.84
N LEU A 104 -2.27 -2.37 0.00
CA LEU A 104 -2.11 -1.94 1.39
C LEU A 104 -1.24 -2.92 2.20
N THR A 105 -1.40 -4.23 1.99
CA THR A 105 -0.55 -5.23 2.67
C THR A 105 0.91 -5.05 2.30
N ALA A 106 1.22 -4.82 1.01
CA ALA A 106 2.58 -4.54 0.58
C ALA A 106 3.12 -3.22 1.18
N ILE A 107 2.32 -2.15 1.17
CA ILE A 107 2.70 -0.84 1.74
C ILE A 107 2.98 -0.97 3.24
N TYR A 108 2.11 -1.63 4.00
CA TYR A 108 2.29 -1.80 5.44
C TYR A 108 3.44 -2.75 5.77
N ALA A 109 3.69 -3.77 4.95
CA ALA A 109 4.87 -4.62 5.13
C ALA A 109 6.16 -3.83 4.91
N VAL A 110 6.24 -3.03 3.84
CA VAL A 110 7.39 -2.16 3.54
C VAL A 110 7.60 -1.15 4.66
N THR A 111 6.57 -0.42 5.07
CA THR A 111 6.69 0.63 6.09
C THR A 111 6.94 0.07 7.50
N THR A 112 6.47 -1.14 7.80
CA THR A 112 6.88 -1.87 9.02
C THR A 112 8.37 -2.18 8.99
N VAL A 113 8.89 -2.66 7.85
CA VAL A 113 10.31 -2.99 7.70
C VAL A 113 11.17 -1.74 7.76
N THR A 114 10.84 -0.72 6.98
CA THR A 114 11.56 0.55 6.96
C THR A 114 11.58 1.19 8.34
N GLY A 115 10.44 1.24 9.03
CA GLY A 115 10.37 1.78 10.39
C GLY A 115 11.19 0.98 11.39
N GLY A 116 11.17 -0.35 11.30
CA GLY A 116 11.96 -1.22 12.18
C GLY A 116 13.47 -1.13 11.93
N LEU A 117 13.92 -1.07 10.68
CA LEU A 117 15.33 -0.90 10.32
C LEU A 117 15.88 0.49 10.69
N MET A 118 15.00 1.49 10.81
CA MET A 118 15.36 2.85 11.15
C MET A 118 15.07 3.20 12.61
N SER A 119 14.73 2.23 13.48
CA SER A 119 14.30 2.50 14.86
C SER A 119 15.27 3.39 15.64
N ASP A 120 16.57 3.26 15.37
CA ASP A 120 17.65 4.00 16.06
C ASP A 120 17.65 5.50 15.76
N PHE A 121 16.99 5.93 14.67
CA PHE A 121 16.88 7.34 14.29
C PHE A 121 15.70 8.06 14.97
N GLY A 122 14.94 7.37 15.81
CA GLY A 122 13.87 7.96 16.64
C GLY A 122 12.83 8.74 15.83
N PHE A 123 12.66 10.04 16.14
CA PHE A 123 11.67 10.89 15.47
C PHE A 123 11.86 10.99 13.96
N LEU A 124 13.12 11.02 13.47
CA LEU A 124 13.41 11.12 12.05
C LEU A 124 12.95 9.87 11.29
N ALA A 125 13.05 8.69 11.92
CA ALA A 125 12.55 7.44 11.36
C ALA A 125 11.05 7.49 11.08
N ASN A 126 10.28 8.08 12.00
CA ASN A 126 8.83 8.23 11.85
C ASN A 126 8.48 9.15 10.67
N ILE A 127 9.22 10.25 10.48
CA ILE A 127 9.04 11.15 9.34
C ILE A 127 9.35 10.42 8.03
N ILE A 128 10.50 9.75 7.95
CA ILE A 128 10.88 9.01 6.74
C ILE A 128 9.83 7.94 6.42
N ASN A 129 9.39 7.20 7.43
CA ASN A 129 8.38 6.16 7.25
C ASN A 129 7.03 6.71 6.79
N LEU A 130 6.62 7.89 7.30
CA LEU A 130 5.43 8.59 6.84
C LEU A 130 5.57 9.04 5.38
N ILE A 131 6.71 9.61 4.99
CA ILE A 131 6.97 10.01 3.60
C ILE A 131 6.94 8.80 2.67
N VAL A 132 7.58 7.69 3.07
CA VAL A 132 7.55 6.43 2.30
C VAL A 132 6.11 5.91 2.18
N PHE A 133 5.34 5.92 3.27
CA PHE A 133 3.94 5.52 3.25
C PHE A 133 3.12 6.34 2.25
N ILE A 134 3.21 7.68 2.34
CA ILE A 134 2.47 8.59 1.46
C ILE A 134 2.90 8.39 0.00
N GLY A 135 4.20 8.31 -0.27
CA GLY A 135 4.72 8.11 -1.61
C GLY A 135 4.26 6.78 -2.23
N LEU A 136 4.22 5.70 -1.44
CA LEU A 136 3.73 4.41 -1.90
C LEU A 136 2.21 4.39 -2.11
N VAL A 137 1.44 5.04 -1.23
CA VAL A 137 -0.01 5.18 -1.39
C VAL A 137 -0.32 5.97 -2.66
N GLN A 138 0.32 7.13 -2.82
CA GLN A 138 0.18 7.98 -4.00
C GLN A 138 0.49 7.19 -5.28
N TRP A 139 1.60 6.45 -5.27
CA TRP A 139 2.04 5.70 -6.44
C TRP A 139 1.17 4.48 -6.76
N LEU A 140 0.77 3.68 -5.77
CA LEU A 140 0.03 2.43 -6.01
C LEU A 140 -1.47 2.64 -6.19
N PHE A 141 -2.04 3.71 -5.64
CA PHE A 141 -3.47 4.03 -5.78
C PHE A 141 -3.74 5.15 -6.79
N ASP A 142 -2.69 5.70 -7.41
CA ASP A 142 -2.80 6.82 -8.36
C ASP A 142 -3.57 8.01 -7.77
N LEU A 143 -3.36 8.25 -6.48
CA LEU A 143 -4.02 9.33 -5.74
C LEU A 143 -3.29 10.65 -5.93
N GLU A 144 -4.01 11.75 -5.81
CA GLU A 144 -3.36 13.05 -5.71
C GLU A 144 -2.62 13.17 -4.36
N GLY A 145 -1.58 14.00 -4.31
CA GLY A 145 -0.78 14.19 -3.09
C GLY A 145 -1.63 14.57 -1.87
N GLY A 146 -2.66 15.40 -2.07
CA GLY A 146 -3.60 15.79 -1.00
C GLY A 146 -4.44 14.63 -0.48
N GLU A 147 -4.91 13.76 -1.37
CA GLU A 147 -5.72 12.58 -1.02
C GLU A 147 -4.88 11.54 -0.27
N ALA A 148 -3.65 11.31 -0.71
CA ALA A 148 -2.70 10.42 -0.03
C ALA A 148 -2.35 10.93 1.39
N TRP A 149 -2.22 12.24 1.57
CA TRP A 149 -2.06 12.86 2.88
C TRP A 149 -3.28 12.66 3.80
N ILE A 150 -4.49 12.89 3.28
CA ILE A 150 -5.73 12.67 4.04
C ILE A 150 -5.83 11.19 4.44
N PHE A 151 -5.52 10.27 3.54
CA PHE A 151 -5.49 8.85 3.82
C PHE A 151 -4.48 8.49 4.92
N ALA A 152 -3.27 9.05 4.86
CA ALA A 152 -2.25 8.87 5.90
C ALA A 152 -2.71 9.39 7.27
N VAL A 153 -3.41 10.52 7.31
CA VAL A 153 -3.99 11.07 8.55
C VAL A 153 -5.08 10.14 9.10
N ILE A 154 -6.04 9.72 8.27
CA ILE A 154 -7.13 8.82 8.68
C ILE A 154 -6.56 7.53 9.25
N THR A 155 -5.67 6.87 8.51
CA THR A 155 -5.08 5.60 8.93
C THR A 155 -4.16 5.75 10.14
N GLY A 156 -3.46 6.89 10.27
CA GLY A 156 -2.68 7.24 11.46
C GLY A 156 -3.55 7.41 12.71
N ILE A 157 -4.70 8.07 12.59
CA ILE A 157 -5.66 8.23 13.69
C ILE A 157 -6.25 6.86 14.08
N LEU A 158 -6.69 6.07 13.11
CA LEU A 158 -7.24 4.72 13.35
C LEU A 158 -6.21 3.80 14.01
N GLY A 159 -4.96 3.82 13.52
CA GLY A 159 -3.86 3.05 14.09
C GLY A 159 -3.51 3.50 15.51
N GLY A 160 -3.46 4.82 15.76
CA GLY A 160 -3.22 5.38 17.08
C GLY A 160 -4.33 5.02 18.08
N ALA A 161 -5.59 5.12 17.68
CA ALA A 161 -6.72 4.70 18.49
C ALA A 161 -6.66 3.21 18.83
N GLY A 162 -6.32 2.36 17.84
CA GLY A 162 -6.13 0.93 18.04
C GLY A 162 -5.02 0.63 19.06
N ALA A 163 -3.89 1.34 18.99
CA ALA A 163 -2.78 1.18 19.94
C ALA A 163 -3.18 1.60 21.37
N ILE A 164 -3.93 2.70 21.52
CA ILE A 164 -4.43 3.15 22.83
C ILE A 164 -5.37 2.10 23.43
N ILE A 165 -6.33 1.59 22.65
CA ILE A 165 -7.27 0.56 23.11
C ILE A 165 -6.53 -0.71 23.52
N ALA A 166 -5.56 -1.16 22.72
CA ALA A 166 -4.75 -2.33 23.05
C ALA A 166 -3.96 -2.13 24.36
N GLY A 167 -3.40 -0.94 24.57
CA GLY A 167 -2.72 -0.59 25.81
C GLY A 167 -3.64 -0.58 27.03
N LEU A 168 -4.86 -0.05 26.89
CA LEU A 168 -5.86 -0.06 27.97
C LEU A 168 -6.31 -1.48 28.35
N ILE A 169 -6.52 -2.36 27.35
CA ILE A 169 -6.85 -3.76 27.58
C ILE A 169 -5.72 -4.46 28.34
N TYR A 170 -4.47 -4.29 27.89
CA TYR A 170 -3.31 -4.90 28.56
C TYR A 170 -3.15 -4.44 30.00
N ALA A 171 -3.40 -3.16 30.30
CA ALA A 171 -3.31 -2.62 31.65
C ALA A 171 -4.42 -3.11 32.60
N SER A 172 -5.46 -3.78 32.08
CA SER A 172 -6.59 -4.30 32.86
C SER A 172 -6.54 -5.81 33.14
N LEU A 173 -5.56 -6.51 32.57
CA LEU A 173 -5.28 -7.94 32.79
C LEU A 173 -4.24 -8.11 33.90
#